data_AF-A0A663A585-F1
#
_entry.id   AF-A0A663A585-F1
#
_cell.length_a   1.000
_cell.length_b   1.000
_cell.length_c   1.000
_cell.angle_alpha   90.00
_cell.angle_beta   90.00
_cell.angle_gamma   90.00
#
_symmetry.space_group_name_H-M   'P 1'
#
loop_
_entity.id
_entity.type
_entity.pdbx_description
1 polymer ?
#
loop_
_entity_poly.entity_id
_entity_poly.type
_entity_poly.pdbx_seq_one_letter_code
_entity_poly.pdbx_strand_id
1 'polypeptide(L)'
;MHNHEEAPGYGFQLKFGATTLTEQWDPRQGSSWNHFMMGQIDEWFFNSLAGIRTVEGKPGMKEIEIRPRPVGDLTYVRASTQTLYGKVAVDWTRENGVFTLKVTIPVGCTARVFLPDEKEPKIVESGTYSFKK
;
A
#
# COMPACT_ATOMS: atom_id res chain seq x y z
N MET A 1 -8.14 0.46 -14.26
CA MET A 1 -8.79 -0.73 -13.67
C MET A 1 -9.28 -0.49 -12.25
N HIS A 2 -8.54 0.18 -11.35
CA HIS A 2 -9.06 0.43 -9.98
C HIS A 2 -9.83 1.75 -9.82
N ASN A 3 -9.54 2.75 -10.66
CA ASN A 3 -10.17 4.07 -10.59
C ASN A 3 -11.26 4.24 -11.68
N HIS A 4 -12.41 3.58 -11.50
CA HIS A 4 -13.63 3.80 -12.27
C HIS A 4 -14.87 3.27 -11.52
N GLU A 5 -16.05 3.72 -11.93
CA GLU A 5 -17.33 3.38 -11.27
C GLU A 5 -18.26 2.52 -12.11
N GLU A 6 -17.87 2.15 -13.32
CA GLU A 6 -18.67 1.28 -14.20
C GLU A 6 -18.46 -0.20 -13.89
N ALA A 7 -19.50 -1.02 -14.11
CA ALA A 7 -19.41 -2.46 -13.97
C ALA A 7 -18.58 -3.07 -15.11
N PRO A 8 -17.73 -4.08 -14.84
CA PRO A 8 -17.38 -4.65 -13.54
C PRO A 8 -16.27 -3.87 -12.80
N GLY A 9 -16.38 -3.64 -11.49
CA GLY A 9 -15.27 -3.06 -10.70
C GLY A 9 -15.61 -2.67 -9.26
N TYR A 10 -14.59 -2.35 -8.46
CA TYR A 10 -14.74 -1.94 -7.06
C TYR A 10 -15.55 -0.64 -6.91
N GLY A 11 -15.30 0.36 -7.76
CA GLY A 11 -16.05 1.62 -7.70
C GLY A 11 -17.53 1.44 -8.02
N PHE A 12 -17.88 0.50 -8.90
CA PHE A 12 -19.27 0.15 -9.14
C PHE A 12 -19.93 -0.45 -7.89
N GLN A 13 -19.27 -1.37 -7.19
CA GLN A 13 -19.81 -1.95 -5.94
C GLN A 13 -20.07 -0.86 -4.89
N LEU A 14 -19.15 0.10 -4.74
CA LEU A 14 -19.33 1.25 -3.85
C LEU A 14 -20.51 2.13 -4.27
N LYS A 15 -20.59 2.48 -5.56
CA LYS A 15 -21.69 3.29 -6.12
C LYS A 15 -23.05 2.59 -5.99
N PHE A 16 -23.07 1.27 -6.08
CA PHE A 16 -24.26 0.45 -5.86
C PHE A 16 -24.69 0.39 -4.37
N GLY A 17 -23.83 0.83 -3.44
CA GLY A 17 -24.12 0.88 -2.00
C GLY A 17 -23.63 -0.34 -1.21
N ALA A 18 -22.76 -1.17 -1.78
CA ALA A 18 -22.17 -2.29 -1.05
C ALA A 18 -21.19 -1.79 0.02
N THR A 19 -21.30 -2.33 1.24
CA THR A 19 -20.40 -2.03 2.37
C THR A 19 -19.38 -3.14 2.63
N THR A 20 -19.46 -4.22 1.88
CA THR A 20 -18.57 -5.39 1.88
C THR A 20 -18.30 -5.79 0.43
N LEU A 21 -17.24 -6.57 0.20
CA LEU A 21 -16.95 -7.10 -1.14
C LEU A 21 -17.98 -8.16 -1.51
N THR A 22 -18.48 -8.12 -2.75
CA THR A 22 -19.46 -9.09 -3.25
C THR A 22 -18.79 -10.24 -3.99
N GLU A 23 -19.48 -11.38 -4.11
CA GLU A 23 -18.97 -12.57 -4.80
C GLU A 23 -18.73 -12.34 -6.30
N GLN A 24 -19.61 -11.57 -6.93
CA GLN A 24 -19.51 -11.17 -8.33
C GLN A 24 -19.18 -9.68 -8.44
N TRP A 25 -18.49 -9.28 -9.50
CA TRP A 25 -18.12 -7.87 -9.70
C TRP A 25 -19.33 -6.96 -9.83
N ASP A 26 -20.40 -7.47 -10.43
CA ASP A 26 -21.71 -6.87 -10.46
C ASP A 26 -22.60 -7.55 -9.40
N PRO A 27 -22.91 -6.88 -8.27
CA PRO A 27 -23.72 -7.45 -7.19
C PRO A 27 -25.11 -7.93 -7.63
N ARG A 28 -25.63 -7.39 -8.75
CA ARG A 28 -26.94 -7.77 -9.31
C ARG A 28 -26.95 -9.17 -9.91
N GLN A 29 -25.78 -9.74 -10.19
CA GLN A 29 -25.60 -11.06 -10.79
C GLN A 29 -25.16 -12.13 -9.78
N GLY A 30 -24.92 -11.75 -8.52
CA GLY A 30 -24.39 -12.64 -7.47
C GLY A 30 -25.39 -12.94 -6.35
N SER A 31 -25.12 -14.00 -5.59
CA SER A 31 -25.96 -14.45 -4.47
C SER A 31 -25.43 -13.97 -3.11
N SER A 32 -24.11 -13.77 -2.97
CA SER A 32 -23.48 -13.26 -1.75
C SER A 32 -22.91 -11.85 -1.92
N TRP A 33 -23.21 -10.97 -0.95
CA TRP A 33 -22.66 -9.62 -0.87
C TRP A 33 -21.57 -9.47 0.19
N ASN A 34 -21.06 -10.58 0.73
CA ASN A 34 -19.98 -10.58 1.70
C ASN A 34 -19.02 -11.74 1.42
N HIS A 35 -18.13 -11.55 0.45
CA HIS A 35 -17.18 -12.53 -0.01
C HIS A 35 -15.79 -11.90 -0.24
N PHE A 36 -14.78 -12.39 0.48
CA PHE A 36 -13.45 -11.76 0.53
C PHE A 36 -12.55 -12.02 -0.68
N MET A 37 -12.97 -12.83 -1.68
CA MET A 37 -12.07 -13.27 -2.77
C MET A 37 -11.54 -12.12 -3.63
N MET A 38 -12.28 -11.01 -3.70
CA MET A 38 -11.84 -9.78 -4.36
C MET A 38 -11.00 -8.88 -3.44
N GLY A 39 -10.65 -9.33 -2.24
CA GLY A 39 -9.90 -8.56 -1.24
C GLY A 39 -8.42 -8.33 -1.56
N GLN A 40 -7.89 -8.96 -2.61
CA GLN A 40 -6.50 -8.81 -3.05
C GLN A 40 -6.07 -7.36 -3.34
N ILE A 41 -7.02 -6.44 -3.57
CA ILE A 41 -6.71 -5.02 -3.73
C ILE A 41 -6.05 -4.42 -2.48
N ASP A 42 -6.33 -4.96 -1.30
CA ASP A 42 -5.69 -4.51 -0.05
C ASP A 42 -4.20 -4.80 -0.07
N GLU A 43 -3.80 -5.98 -0.57
CA GLU A 43 -2.38 -6.31 -0.79
C GLU A 43 -1.73 -5.31 -1.74
N TRP A 44 -2.41 -4.89 -2.80
CA TRP A 44 -1.91 -3.86 -3.71
C TRP A 44 -1.76 -2.48 -3.04
N PHE A 45 -2.69 -2.08 -2.17
CA PHE A 45 -2.56 -0.82 -1.41
C PHE A 45 -1.32 -0.82 -0.52
N PHE A 46 -1.06 -1.90 0.23
CA PHE A 46 0.11 -1.99 1.09
C PHE A 46 1.41 -2.20 0.30
N ASN A 47 1.43 -3.18 -0.60
CA ASN A 47 2.63 -3.61 -1.32
C ASN A 47 3.04 -2.59 -2.40
N SER A 48 2.09 -1.96 -3.10
CA SER A 48 2.41 -1.03 -4.20
C SER A 48 2.27 0.44 -3.81
N LEU A 49 1.11 0.88 -3.32
CA LEU A 49 0.90 2.30 -3.05
C LEU A 49 1.72 2.79 -1.85
N ALA A 50 1.55 2.14 -0.69
CA ALA A 50 2.38 2.42 0.48
C ALA A 50 3.81 1.88 0.30
N GLY A 51 3.96 0.80 -0.46
CA GLY A 51 5.27 0.21 -0.74
C GLY A 51 5.85 -0.60 0.42
N ILE A 52 5.05 -1.03 1.40
CA ILE A 52 5.51 -1.85 2.52
C ILE A 52 5.57 -3.30 2.05
N ARG A 53 6.79 -3.83 1.93
CA ARG A 53 7.06 -5.13 1.31
C ARG A 53 7.94 -6.01 2.17
N THR A 54 7.70 -7.30 2.08
CA THR A 54 8.65 -8.32 2.53
C THR A 54 9.83 -8.39 1.57
N VAL A 55 10.99 -8.78 2.08
CA VAL A 55 12.17 -9.06 1.27
C VAL A 55 12.21 -10.55 0.96
N GLU A 56 12.36 -10.91 -0.32
CA GLU A 56 12.46 -12.29 -0.76
C GLU A 56 13.61 -13.02 -0.04
N GLY A 57 13.35 -14.23 0.45
CA GLY A 57 14.31 -15.01 1.25
C GLY A 57 14.51 -14.51 2.68
N LYS A 58 13.81 -13.45 3.13
CA LYS A 58 13.90 -12.85 4.47
C LYS A 58 12.52 -12.79 5.13
N PRO A 59 12.05 -13.90 5.72
CA PRO A 59 10.71 -13.97 6.29
C PRO A 59 10.55 -13.08 7.54
N GLY A 60 9.30 -12.79 7.88
CA GLY A 60 8.93 -12.16 9.15
C GLY A 60 9.06 -10.64 9.21
N MET A 61 9.46 -9.96 8.14
CA MET A 61 9.64 -8.49 8.09
C MET A 61 10.72 -7.96 9.05
N LYS A 62 11.74 -8.77 9.33
CA LYS A 62 12.96 -8.27 10.02
C LYS A 62 13.81 -7.39 9.10
N GLU A 63 13.83 -7.74 7.81
CA GLU A 63 14.28 -6.90 6.71
C GLU A 63 13.05 -6.47 5.91
N ILE A 64 12.90 -5.17 5.70
CA ILE A 64 11.72 -4.57 5.08
C ILE A 64 12.15 -3.86 3.80
N GLU A 65 11.34 -3.94 2.75
CA GLU A 65 11.47 -3.05 1.61
C GLU A 65 10.37 -1.99 1.68
N ILE A 66 10.78 -0.71 1.59
CA ILE A 66 9.87 0.42 1.44
C ILE A 66 10.05 0.97 0.03
N ARG A 67 9.09 0.71 -0.85
CA ARG A 67 9.15 1.08 -2.26
C ARG A 67 7.80 1.59 -2.77
N PRO A 68 7.37 2.80 -2.37
CA PRO A 68 6.11 3.36 -2.80
C PRO A 68 6.09 3.57 -4.31
N ARG A 69 4.92 3.32 -4.92
CA ARG A 69 4.65 3.56 -6.35
C ARG A 69 3.50 4.55 -6.49
N PRO A 70 3.79 5.87 -6.50
CA PRO A 70 2.79 6.88 -6.80
C PRO A 70 2.25 6.67 -8.23
N VAL A 71 0.94 6.70 -8.39
CA VAL A 71 0.27 6.50 -9.68
C VAL A 71 -0.87 7.50 -9.87
N GLY A 72 -1.15 7.85 -11.12
CA GLY A 72 -2.25 8.74 -11.48
C GLY A 72 -2.16 10.09 -10.79
N ASP A 73 -3.28 10.49 -10.21
CA ASP A 73 -3.54 11.75 -9.52
C ASP A 73 -3.42 11.66 -7.99
N LEU A 74 -2.97 10.51 -7.44
CA LEU A 74 -2.75 10.36 -6.01
C LEU A 74 -1.66 11.33 -5.52
N THR A 75 -2.05 12.22 -4.62
CA THR A 75 -1.16 13.21 -4.00
C THR A 75 -0.59 12.76 -2.67
N TYR A 76 -1.20 11.78 -2.00
CA TYR A 76 -0.66 11.23 -0.76
C TYR A 76 -1.13 9.80 -0.49
N VAL A 77 -0.36 9.07 0.32
CA VAL A 77 -0.79 7.81 0.96
C VAL A 77 -0.22 7.77 2.37
N ARG A 78 -1.04 7.36 3.32
CA ARG A 78 -0.63 7.03 4.69
C ARG A 78 -1.13 5.64 5.03
N ALA A 79 -0.20 4.76 5.39
CA ALA A 79 -0.50 3.38 5.76
C ALA A 79 0.40 2.92 6.90
N SER A 80 -0.09 1.97 7.69
CA SER A 80 0.74 1.28 8.67
C SER A 80 0.25 -0.14 8.90
N THR A 81 1.17 -1.03 9.21
CA THR A 81 0.87 -2.41 9.59
C THR A 81 1.62 -2.78 10.87
N GLN A 82 1.00 -3.63 11.68
CA GLN A 82 1.62 -4.16 12.89
C GLN A 82 2.33 -5.46 12.56
N THR A 83 3.63 -5.52 12.83
CA THR A 83 4.42 -6.76 12.71
C THR A 83 4.73 -7.30 14.10
N LEU A 84 5.37 -8.48 14.14
CA LEU A 84 5.89 -9.06 15.38
C LEU A 84 6.99 -8.18 16.03
N TYR A 85 7.64 -7.31 15.26
CA TYR A 85 8.70 -6.42 15.74
C TYR A 85 8.19 -5.03 16.13
N GLY A 86 6.96 -4.68 15.73
CA GLY A 86 6.37 -3.38 15.99
C GLY A 86 5.66 -2.80 14.77
N LYS A 87 5.28 -1.53 14.88
CA LYS A 87 4.59 -0.82 13.81
C LYS A 87 5.57 -0.43 12.71
N VAL A 88 5.24 -0.80 11.47
CA VAL A 88 5.83 -0.22 10.25
C VAL A 88 4.85 0.81 9.70
N ALA A 89 5.32 2.02 9.41
CA ALA A 89 4.47 3.07 8.87
C ALA A 89 5.11 3.78 7.68
N VAL A 90 4.27 4.15 6.72
CA VAL A 90 4.62 4.97 5.56
C VAL A 90 3.64 6.13 5.47
N ASP A 91 4.18 7.30 5.19
CA ASP A 91 3.43 8.52 4.88
C ASP A 91 4.18 9.22 3.76
N TRP A 92 3.61 9.25 2.56
CA TRP A 92 4.18 10.03 1.47
C TRP A 92 3.20 11.05 0.92
N THR A 93 3.75 12.16 0.46
CA THR A 93 3.04 13.23 -0.26
C THR A 93 3.78 13.59 -1.55
N ARG A 94 3.02 14.07 -2.54
CA ARG A 94 3.52 14.62 -3.80
C ARG A 94 2.84 15.96 -4.03
N GLU A 95 3.57 17.03 -3.81
CA GLU A 95 3.06 18.39 -3.91
C GLU A 95 4.10 19.26 -4.61
N ASN A 96 3.66 20.14 -5.53
CA ASN A 96 4.54 21.08 -6.23
C ASN A 96 5.77 20.41 -6.90
N GLY A 97 5.59 19.20 -7.42
CA GLY A 97 6.66 18.42 -8.05
C GLY A 97 7.63 17.74 -7.07
N VAL A 98 7.46 17.94 -5.76
CA VAL A 98 8.31 17.35 -4.72
C VAL A 98 7.63 16.12 -4.13
N PHE A 99 8.36 15.02 -4.02
CA PHE A 99 7.92 13.82 -3.34
C PHE A 99 8.57 13.75 -1.95
N THR A 100 7.76 13.77 -0.89
CA THR A 100 8.22 13.61 0.48
C THR A 100 7.77 12.26 1.01
N LEU A 101 8.69 11.49 1.59
CA LEU A 101 8.42 10.18 2.19
C LEU A 101 8.88 10.19 3.65
N LYS A 102 7.98 9.85 4.55
CA LYS A 102 8.26 9.57 5.97
C LYS A 102 8.01 8.08 6.23
N VAL A 103 8.97 7.45 6.90
CA VAL A 103 8.89 6.02 7.25
C VAL A 103 9.20 5.82 8.72
N THR A 104 8.54 4.85 9.34
CA THR A 104 8.84 4.39 10.70
C THR A 104 9.16 2.91 10.64
N ILE A 105 10.36 2.56 11.09
CA ILE A 105 10.90 1.19 11.12
C ILE A 105 11.02 0.74 12.59
N PRO A 106 10.45 -0.41 12.96
CA PRO A 106 10.48 -0.90 14.33
C PRO A 106 11.89 -1.31 14.79
N VAL A 107 12.09 -1.34 16.11
CA VAL A 107 13.36 -1.73 16.75
C VAL A 107 13.81 -3.12 16.30
N GLY A 108 15.10 -3.27 16.01
CA GLY A 108 15.69 -4.56 15.60
C GLY A 108 15.41 -4.96 14.15
N CYS A 109 14.80 -4.07 13.36
CA CYS A 109 14.59 -4.24 11.92
C CYS A 109 15.46 -3.28 11.10
N THR A 110 15.69 -3.66 9.84
CA THR A 110 16.33 -2.80 8.84
C THR A 110 15.39 -2.62 7.65
N ALA A 111 15.53 -1.50 6.94
CA ALA A 111 14.73 -1.22 5.76
C ALA A 111 15.59 -0.76 4.57
N ARG A 112 15.23 -1.28 3.39
CA ARG A 112 15.70 -0.79 2.08
C ARG A 112 14.66 0.18 1.55
N VAL A 113 14.98 1.47 1.56
CA VAL A 113 14.06 2.53 1.16
C VAL A 113 14.40 2.99 -0.26
N PHE A 114 13.45 2.86 -1.18
CA PHE A 114 13.57 3.34 -2.56
C PHE A 114 12.66 4.56 -2.71
N LEU A 115 13.21 5.70 -3.15
CA LEU A 115 12.35 6.77 -3.66
C LEU A 115 11.86 6.42 -5.06
N PRO A 116 10.76 7.03 -5.54
CA PRO A 116 10.27 6.79 -6.89
C PRO A 116 11.39 6.90 -7.93
N ASP A 117 11.41 5.98 -8.89
CA ASP A 117 12.41 5.87 -9.97
C ASP A 117 13.88 5.63 -9.56
N GLU A 118 14.20 5.53 -8.27
CA GLU A 118 15.54 5.15 -7.82
C GLU A 118 15.75 3.63 -7.98
N LYS A 119 16.95 3.26 -8.43
CA LYS A 119 17.39 1.86 -8.54
C LYS A 119 18.09 1.37 -7.27
N GLU A 120 18.81 2.26 -6.60
CA GLU A 120 19.57 1.95 -5.41
C GLU A 120 18.80 2.34 -4.15
N PRO A 121 18.71 1.45 -3.14
CA PRO A 121 18.03 1.76 -1.89
C PRO A 121 18.92 2.59 -0.95
N LYS A 122 18.26 3.41 -0.14
CA LYS A 122 18.82 3.95 1.11
C LYS A 122 18.59 2.91 2.19
N ILE A 123 19.66 2.42 2.83
CA ILE A 123 19.56 1.46 3.94
C ILE A 123 19.42 2.23 5.24
N VAL A 124 18.40 1.91 6.03
CA VAL A 124 18.17 2.48 7.36
C VAL A 124 17.91 1.38 8.40
N GLU A 125 18.25 1.66 9.65
CA GLU A 125 17.90 0.81 10.78
C GLU A 125 16.54 1.23 11.37
N SER A 126 16.26 0.82 12.61
CA SER A 126 15.07 1.24 13.33
C SER A 126 15.07 2.74 13.59
N GLY A 127 13.91 3.37 13.42
CA GLY A 127 13.78 4.80 13.64
C GLY A 127 12.68 5.41 12.78
N THR A 128 12.58 6.74 12.83
CA THR A 128 11.73 7.51 11.93
C THR A 128 12.61 8.36 11.03
N TYR A 129 12.41 8.23 9.72
CA TYR A 129 13.21 8.91 8.71
C TYR A 129 12.30 9.71 7.79
N SER A 130 12.84 10.79 7.23
CA SER A 130 12.19 11.59 6.19
C SER A 130 13.13 11.78 5.01
N PHE A 131 12.60 11.55 3.82
CA PHE A 131 13.30 11.68 2.55
C PHE A 131 12.52 12.62 1.64
N LYS A 132 13.24 13.32 0.77
CA LYS A 132 12.66 14.19 -0.25
C LYS A 132 13.31 13.91 -1.60
N LYS A 133 12.52 14.00 -2.67
CA LYS A 133 12.94 13.97 -4.07
C LYS A 133 12.28 15.13 -4.81
#